data_AF-A0A525CU50-F1
#
_entry.id   AF-A0A525CU50-F1
#
_cell.length_a   1.000
_cell.length_b   1.000
_cell.length_c   1.000
_cell.angle_alpha   90.00
_cell.angle_beta   90.00
_cell.angle_gamma   90.00
#
_symmetry.space_group_name_H-M   'P 1'
#
loop_
_entity.id
_entity.type
_entity.pdbx_description
1 polymer ?
#
loop_
_entity_poly.entity_id
_entity_poly.type
_entity_poly.pdbx_seq_one_letter_code
_entity_poly.pdbx_strand_id
1 'polypeptide(L)' 'MKKLIVSLALSAAMVLWTIPTLAAPVAELKDKSFEFETVREGEYVLHEFHIKNTGDTVLNIKKVVPG' A
#
# COMPACT_ATOMS: atom_id res chain seq x y z
N MET A 1 -6.32 -44.42 -18.15
CA MET A 1 -5.26 -43.39 -18.18
C MET A 1 -5.80 -41.94 -18.23
N LYS A 2 -6.83 -41.63 -19.03
CA LYS A 2 -7.41 -40.26 -19.10
C LYS A 2 -7.92 -39.70 -17.75
N LYS A 3 -8.59 -40.52 -16.93
CA LYS A 3 -9.11 -40.11 -15.60
C LYS A 3 -8.00 -39.77 -14.58
N LEU A 4 -6.84 -40.44 -14.69
CA LEU A 4 -5.65 -40.20 -13.86
C LEU A 4 -4.93 -38.90 -14.26
N ILE A 5 -4.90 -38.59 -15.55
CA ILE A 5 -4.31 -37.34 -16.05
C ILE A 5 -5.18 -36.14 -15.65
N VAL A 6 -6.51 -36.29 -15.72
CA VAL A 6 -7.45 -35.25 -15.28
C VAL A 6 -7.37 -35.01 -13.76
N SER A 7 -7.25 -36.05 -12.95
CA SER A 7 -7.09 -35.88 -11.49
C SER A 7 -5.76 -35.22 -11.13
N LEU A 8 -4.68 -35.52 -11.84
CA LEU A 8 -3.36 -34.92 -11.62
C LEU A 8 -3.32 -33.45 -12.05
N ALA A 9 -3.96 -33.11 -13.17
CA ALA A 9 -4.07 -31.72 -13.63
C ALA A 9 -4.94 -30.86 -12.68
N LEU A 10 -6.02 -31.43 -12.14
CA LEU A 10 -6.90 -30.73 -11.20
C LEU A 10 -6.22 -30.45 -9.84
N SER A 11 -5.39 -31.39 -9.38
CA SER A 11 -4.61 -31.21 -8.15
C SER A 11 -3.47 -30.21 -8.35
N ALA A 12 -2.80 -30.19 -9.50
CA ALA A 12 -1.80 -29.17 -9.82
C ALA A 12 -2.40 -27.75 -9.92
N ALA A 13 -3.62 -27.61 -10.45
CA ALA A 13 -4.32 -26.31 -10.51
C ALA A 13 -4.71 -25.78 -9.11
N MET A 14 -5.00 -26.67 -8.16
CA MET A 14 -5.34 -26.30 -6.78
C MET A 14 -4.15 -25.71 -6.00
N VAL A 15 -2.93 -26.18 -6.29
CA VAL A 15 -1.69 -25.69 -5.64
C VAL A 15 -1.35 -24.26 -6.04
N LEU A 16 -1.81 -23.81 -7.22
CA LEU A 16 -1.59 -22.43 -7.68
C LEU A 16 -2.38 -21.39 -6.88
N TRP A 17 -3.41 -21.79 -6.13
CA TRP A 17 -4.20 -20.87 -5.30
C TRP A 17 -3.61 -20.64 -3.91
N THR A 18 -2.62 -21.43 -3.50
CA THR A 18 -1.98 -21.29 -2.19
C THR A 18 -0.67 -20.52 -2.24
N ILE A 19 -0.35 -19.87 -3.36
CA ILE A 19 0.84 -19.02 -3.44
C ILE A 19 0.61 -17.82 -2.51
N PRO A 20 1.40 -17.67 -1.43
CA PRO A 20 1.25 -16.53 -0.54
C PRO A 20 1.50 -15.24 -1.33
N THR A 21 0.49 -14.38 -1.37
CA THR A 21 0.65 -13.02 -1.90
C THR A 21 1.50 -12.22 -0.93
N LEU A 22 2.41 -11.40 -1.44
CA LEU A 22 3.27 -10.57 -0.60
C LEU A 22 2.44 -9.43 -0.01
N ALA A 23 1.87 -9.66 1.16
CA ALA A 23 1.07 -8.67 1.88
C ALA A 23 1.97 -7.58 2.46
N ALA A 24 1.66 -6.31 2.19
CA ALA A 24 2.44 -5.15 2.57
C ALA A 24 1.55 -3.90 2.77
N PRO A 25 1.90 -3.00 3.70
CA PRO A 25 1.18 -1.75 3.85
C PRO A 25 1.59 -0.79 2.72
N VAL A 26 0.65 -0.02 2.19
CA VAL A 26 0.91 0.93 1.10
C VAL A 26 0.35 2.28 1.51
N ALA A 27 1.23 3.26 1.69
CA ALA A 27 0.83 4.64 1.97
C ALA A 27 0.63 5.39 0.64
N GLU A 28 -0.59 5.85 0.41
CA GLU A 28 -0.94 6.69 -0.72
C GLU A 28 -1.25 8.11 -0.22
N LEU A 29 -0.53 9.10 -0.77
CA LEU A 29 -0.80 10.52 -0.59
C LEU A 29 -1.39 11.07 -1.88
N LYS A 30 -2.48 11.83 -1.77
CA LYS A 30 -3.10 12.51 -2.91
C LYS A 30 -2.17 13.58 -3.48
N ASP A 31 -1.59 14.38 -2.59
CA ASP A 31 -0.68 15.48 -2.93
C ASP A 31 0.69 15.18 -2.30
N LYS A 32 1.70 14.95 -3.14
CA LYS A 32 3.05 14.57 -2.69
C LYS A 32 3.94 15.77 -2.37
N SER A 33 3.51 16.96 -2.76
CA SER A 33 4.21 18.22 -2.59
C SER A 33 3.22 19.30 -2.21
N PHE A 34 3.64 20.17 -1.31
CA PHE A 34 2.93 21.38 -0.95
C PHE A 34 3.92 22.54 -0.98
N GLU A 35 3.61 23.57 -1.74
CA GLU A 35 4.39 24.79 -1.79
C GLU A 35 3.76 25.80 -0.85
N PHE A 36 4.52 26.22 0.15
CA PHE A 36 4.13 27.35 0.98
C PHE A 36 4.27 28.64 0.16
N GLU A 37 3.24 29.48 0.19
CA GLU A 37 3.33 30.82 -0.37
C GLU A 37 4.26 31.72 0.46
N THR A 38 4.36 33.01 0.11
CA THR A 38 5.15 33.98 0.89
C THR A 38 4.62 34.05 2.32
N VAL A 39 5.36 33.46 3.26
CA VAL A 39 5.07 33.51 4.70
C VAL A 39 5.71 34.75 5.28
N ARG A 40 4.94 35.57 6.01
CA ARG A 40 5.51 36.74 6.70
C ARG A 40 6.18 36.31 8.00
N GLU A 41 7.17 37.08 8.42
CA GLU A 41 7.82 36.84 9.70
C GLU A 41 6.81 36.91 10.85
N GLY A 42 6.84 35.88 11.71
CA GLY A 42 5.90 35.73 12.83
C GLY A 42 4.58 35.05 12.48
N GLU A 43 4.32 34.71 11.22
CA GLU A 43 3.13 33.92 10.84
C GLU A 43 3.36 32.42 11.01
N TYR A 44 2.34 31.73 11.53
CA TYR A 44 2.29 30.28 11.59
C TYR A 44 1.46 29.76 10.42
N VAL A 45 2.04 28.87 9.62
CA VAL A 45 1.33 28.22 8.51
C VAL A 45 1.16 26.74 8.82
N LEU A 46 -0.08 26.28 8.75
CA LEU A 46 -0.45 24.88 8.94
C LEU A 46 -0.76 24.27 7.57
N HIS A 47 -0.13 23.14 7.28
CA HIS A 47 -0.47 22.29 6.15
C HIS A 47 -0.98 20.95 6.65
N GLU A 48 -2.23 20.62 6.28
CA GLU A 48 -2.83 19.33 6.58
C GLU A 48 -2.79 18.44 5.34
N PHE A 49 -2.35 17.19 5.52
CA PHE A 49 -2.36 16.17 4.48
C PHE A 49 -2.94 14.87 4.99
N HIS A 50 -3.47 14.08 4.06
CA HIS A 50 -4.14 12.82 4.35
C HIS A 50 -3.36 11.66 3.73
N ILE A 51 -3.12 10.62 4.52
CA ILE A 51 -2.53 9.37 4.04
C ILE A 51 -3.62 8.30 4.05
N LYS A 52 -3.77 7.61 2.93
CA LYS A 52 -4.63 6.43 2.81
C LYS A 52 -3.76 5.18 2.81
N ASN A 53 -4.10 4.19 3.63
CA ASN A 53 -3.53 2.86 3.50
C ASN A 53 -4.28 2.09 2.41
N THR A 54 -3.62 1.81 1.29
CA THR A 54 -4.16 0.98 0.19
C THR A 54 -3.57 -0.43 0.14
N GLY A 55 -2.71 -0.75 1.12
CA GLY A 55 -2.18 -2.10 1.31
C GLY A 55 -3.17 -3.02 2.01
N ASP A 56 -2.75 -4.27 2.16
CA ASP A 56 -3.50 -5.37 2.76
C ASP A 56 -3.05 -5.69 4.20
N THR A 57 -2.18 -4.86 4.77
CA THR A 57 -1.74 -4.95 6.17
C THR A 57 -1.77 -3.59 6.86
N VAL A 58 -1.62 -3.57 8.18
CA VAL A 58 -1.68 -2.34 8.99
C VAL A 58 -0.51 -1.41 8.68
N LEU A 59 -0.82 -0.18 8.27
CA LEU A 59 0.16 0.89 8.12
C LEU A 59 0.45 1.55 9.47
N ASN A 60 1.72 1.52 9.91
CA ASN A 60 2.18 2.17 11.14
C ASN A 60 3.16 3.31 10.80
N ILE A 61 2.74 4.55 11.06
CA ILE A 61 3.55 5.75 10.81
C ILE A 61 4.40 6.05 12.04
N LYS A 62 5.73 5.93 11.90
CA LYS A 62 6.69 6.11 13.01
C LYS A 62 7.21 7.53 13.17
N LYS A 63 7.24 8.30 12.08
CA LYS A 63 7.80 9.66 12.06
C LYS A 63 7.18 10.45 10.91
N VAL A 64 6.96 11.74 11.15
CA VAL A 64 6.60 12.74 10.14
C VAL A 64 7.64 13.86 10.23
N VAL A 65 8.18 14.30 9.10
CA VAL A 65 9.17 15.38 9.04
C VAL A 65 8.70 16.38 7.98
N PRO A 66 8.58 17.67 8.30
CA PRO A 66 8.42 18.70 7.29
C PRO A 66 9.69 18.76 6.42
N GLY A 67 9.50 18.81 5.10
CA GLY A 67 10.60 18.91 4.12
C GLY A 67 11.29 20.27 4.14
#